data_AF-A0A183B8K0-F1
#
_entry.id   AF-A0A183B8K0-F1
#
_cell.length_a   1.000
_cell.length_b   1.000
_cell.length_c   1.000
_cell.angle_alpha   90.00
_cell.angle_beta   90.00
_cell.angle_gamma   90.00
#
_symmetry.space_group_name_H-M   'P 1'
#
loop_
_entity.id
_entity.type
_entity.pdbx_description
1 polymer ?
#
loop_
_entity_poly.entity_id
_entity_poly.type
_entity_poly.pdbx_seq_one_letter_code
_entity_poly.pdbx_strand_id
1 'polypeptide(L)'
;MLRNHCTRLIRENKVKYQEPLAQNFISNPKLLYQHVNSIRKVKFTIPVLSSAGRVAATPTEAAETLKIHCFNVFAEPQVGGLQLPQRLYHLPHPSPTYVSFTAESFKAKLMALRKNAKPGVDNIHPKSLIFLAHHISKPLATLFQRMFDQATLPEPWKQGVIRPYTKVVLVVTPRTTDL
;
A
#
# COMPACT_ATOMS: atom_id res chain seq x y z
N MET A 1 -10.93 15.14 -54.15
CA MET A 1 -9.52 15.61 -54.22
C MET A 1 -9.06 16.21 -52.89
N LEU A 2 -9.74 17.24 -52.37
CA LEU A 2 -9.32 17.95 -51.14
C LEU A 2 -9.30 17.07 -49.87
N ARG A 3 -10.33 16.22 -49.67
CA ARG A 3 -10.42 15.29 -48.52
C ARG A 3 -9.18 14.39 -48.40
N ASN A 4 -8.76 13.77 -49.50
CA ASN A 4 -7.63 12.84 -49.52
C ASN A 4 -6.30 13.56 -49.23
N HIS A 5 -6.18 14.80 -49.72
CA HIS A 5 -5.03 15.66 -49.44
C HIS A 5 -4.97 16.03 -47.96
N CYS A 6 -6.08 16.45 -47.35
CA CYS A 6 -6.15 16.75 -45.92
C CYS A 6 -5.86 15.53 -45.05
N THR A 7 -6.40 14.35 -45.38
CA THR A 7 -6.11 13.12 -44.63
C THR A 7 -4.65 12.72 -44.69
N ARG A 8 -3.99 12.95 -45.84
CA ARG A 8 -2.55 12.72 -45.99
C ARG A 8 -1.75 13.67 -45.12
N LEU A 9 -2.03 14.97 -45.15
CA LEU A 9 -1.37 15.97 -44.31
C LEU A 9 -1.55 15.70 -42.81
N ILE A 10 -2.72 15.22 -42.39
CA ILE A 10 -2.96 14.83 -41.00
C ILE A 10 -2.09 13.63 -40.61
N ARG A 11 -1.93 12.64 -41.50
CA ARG A 11 -1.07 11.48 -41.24
C ARG A 11 0.40 11.89 -41.14
N GLU A 12 0.86 12.71 -42.08
CA GLU A 12 2.24 13.21 -42.08
C GLU A 12 2.56 14.03 -40.83
N ASN A 13 1.66 14.91 -40.39
CA ASN A 13 1.84 15.66 -39.14
C ASN A 13 1.88 14.76 -37.91
N LYS A 14 1.04 13.71 -37.85
CA LYS A 14 1.06 12.75 -36.74
C LYS A 14 2.40 12.03 -36.64
N VAL A 15 2.94 11.56 -37.77
CA VAL A 15 4.23 10.87 -37.81
C VAL A 15 5.36 11.80 -37.37
N LYS A 16 5.41 13.03 -37.92
CA LYS A 16 6.42 14.04 -37.55
C LYS A 16 6.41 14.39 -36.05
N TYR A 17 5.25 14.36 -35.41
CA TYR A 17 5.13 14.57 -33.96
C TYR A 17 5.56 13.33 -33.14
N GLN A 18 5.27 12.13 -33.62
CA GLN A 18 5.50 10.88 -32.88
C GLN A 18 6.95 10.38 -32.95
N GLU A 19 7.67 10.60 -34.06
CA GLU A 19 9.06 10.17 -34.23
C GLU A 19 10.04 10.69 -33.15
N PRO A 20 10.13 12.01 -32.88
CA PRO A 20 11.03 12.51 -31.85
C PRO A 20 10.58 12.08 -30.44
N LEU A 21 9.27 11.93 -30.23
CA LEU A 21 8.73 11.48 -28.96
C LEU A 21 9.11 10.02 -28.67
N ALA A 22 9.06 9.15 -29.70
CA ALA A 22 9.42 7.74 -29.61
C ALA A 22 10.90 7.52 -29.30
N GLN A 23 11.79 8.30 -29.90
CA GLN A 23 13.23 8.26 -29.62
C GLN A 23 13.54 8.59 -28.16
N ASN A 24 12.74 9.48 -27.55
CA ASN A 24 12.91 9.92 -26.17
C ASN A 24 12.23 9.02 -25.13
N PHE A 25 11.52 7.96 -25.52
CA PHE A 25 10.90 7.03 -24.57
C PHE A 25 11.92 6.16 -23.84
N ILE A 26 13.02 5.81 -24.50
CA ILE A 26 14.10 5.00 -23.90
C ILE A 26 14.84 5.81 -22.84
N SER A 27 15.13 7.09 -23.13
CA SER A 27 15.82 7.98 -22.20
C SER A 27 14.91 8.45 -21.05
N ASN A 28 13.62 8.66 -21.33
CA ASN A 28 12.64 9.06 -20.32
C ASN A 28 11.32 8.28 -20.45
N PRO A 29 11.18 7.15 -19.73
CA PRO A 29 9.97 6.32 -19.80
C PRO A 29 8.71 7.04 -19.32
N LYS A 30 8.81 8.17 -18.60
CA LYS A 30 7.65 8.96 -18.17
C LYS A 30 6.92 9.60 -19.37
N LEU A 31 7.63 9.95 -20.44
CA LEU A 31 7.04 10.54 -21.64
C LEU A 31 6.11 9.56 -22.36
N LEU A 32 6.44 8.26 -22.33
CA LEU A 32 5.57 7.21 -22.86
C LEU A 32 4.25 7.18 -22.10
N TYR A 33 4.30 7.09 -20.76
CA TYR A 33 3.10 7.07 -19.94
C TYR A 33 2.28 8.36 -20.08
N GLN A 34 2.93 9.52 -20.21
CA GLN A 34 2.26 10.79 -20.45
C GLN A 34 1.53 10.80 -21.81
N HIS A 35 2.19 10.33 -22.88
CA HIS A 35 1.59 10.23 -24.20
C HIS A 35 0.43 9.23 -24.24
N VAL A 36 0.63 8.03 -23.67
CA VAL A 36 -0.44 7.02 -23.53
C VAL A 36 -1.61 7.59 -22.74
N ASN A 37 -1.36 8.31 -21.65
CA ASN A 37 -2.43 8.93 -20.85
C ASN A 37 -3.14 10.08 -21.57
N SER A 38 -2.47 10.82 -22.47
CA SER A 38 -3.10 11.91 -23.23
C SER A 38 -3.99 11.42 -24.37
N ILE A 39 -3.65 10.29 -25.00
CA ILE A 39 -4.44 9.68 -26.09
C ILE A 39 -5.56 8.77 -25.58
N ARG A 40 -5.48 8.32 -24.32
CA ARG A 40 -6.45 7.39 -23.73
C ARG A 40 -7.80 8.09 -23.54
N LYS A 41 -8.80 7.66 -24.31
CA LYS A 41 -10.18 8.18 -24.23
C LYS A 41 -10.86 7.89 -22.88
N VAL A 42 -10.55 6.73 -22.30
CA VAL A 42 -11.08 6.30 -20.99
C VAL A 42 -9.97 6.50 -19.96
N LYS A 43 -10.04 7.58 -19.18
CA LYS A 43 -9.25 7.69 -17.96
C LYS A 43 -9.74 6.55 -17.05
N PHE A 44 -8.90 5.54 -16.79
CA PHE A 44 -9.24 4.49 -15.83
C PHE A 44 -9.31 5.15 -14.45
N THR A 45 -10.49 5.63 -14.09
CA THR A 45 -10.86 5.74 -12.68
C THR A 45 -11.05 4.32 -12.19
N ILE A 46 -10.62 4.02 -10.97
CA ILE A 46 -10.87 2.73 -10.31
C ILE A 46 -12.36 2.39 -10.53
N PRO A 47 -12.69 1.21 -11.10
CA PRO A 47 -14.08 0.83 -11.34
C PRO A 47 -14.87 0.97 -10.04
N VAL A 48 -16.06 1.56 -10.13
CA VAL A 48 -16.87 1.79 -8.94
C VAL A 48 -17.21 0.44 -8.33
N LEU A 49 -16.89 0.28 -7.04
CA LEU A 49 -17.13 -0.97 -6.35
C LEU A 49 -18.63 -1.19 -6.22
N SER A 50 -19.06 -2.42 -6.49
CA SER A 50 -20.44 -2.84 -6.32
C SER A 50 -20.49 -4.03 -5.37
N SER A 51 -21.43 -4.00 -4.44
CA SER A 51 -21.72 -5.11 -3.53
C SER A 51 -23.20 -5.45 -3.64
N ALA A 52 -23.51 -6.72 -3.94
CA ALA A 52 -24.89 -7.21 -4.09
C ALA A 52 -25.78 -6.35 -5.01
N GLY A 53 -25.22 -5.80 -6.09
CA GLY A 53 -25.95 -4.98 -7.06
C GLY A 53 -26.02 -3.49 -6.71
N ARG A 54 -25.56 -3.06 -5.53
CA ARG A 54 -25.47 -1.64 -5.17
C ARG A 54 -24.06 -1.10 -5.43
N VAL A 55 -24.00 -0.06 -6.24
CA VAL A 55 -22.78 0.69 -6.54
C VAL A 55 -22.47 1.66 -5.39
N ALA A 56 -21.23 1.66 -4.90
CA ALA A 56 -20.77 2.60 -3.88
C ALA A 56 -20.77 4.03 -4.43
N ALA A 57 -21.54 4.94 -3.82
CA ALA A 57 -21.67 6.32 -4.26
C ALA A 57 -20.55 7.20 -3.70
N THR A 58 -19.99 6.83 -2.54
CA THR A 58 -18.95 7.60 -1.85
C THR A 58 -17.64 6.82 -1.67
N PRO A 59 -16.48 7.49 -1.58
CA PRO A 59 -15.21 6.83 -1.26
C PRO A 59 -15.23 6.08 0.08
N THR A 60 -16.04 6.55 1.04
CA THR A 60 -16.26 5.90 2.34
C THR A 60 -17.04 4.60 2.20
N GLU A 61 -18.13 4.59 1.44
CA GLU A 61 -18.87 3.35 1.14
C GLU A 61 -18.02 2.34 0.35
N ALA A 62 -17.19 2.82 -0.57
CA ALA A 62 -16.24 1.99 -1.31
C ALA A 62 -15.20 1.35 -0.37
N ALA A 63 -14.66 2.14 0.56
CA ALA A 63 -13.74 1.66 1.59
C ALA A 63 -14.41 0.61 2.50
N GLU A 64 -15.62 0.86 2.98
CA GLU A 64 -16.38 -0.11 3.79
C GLU A 64 -16.66 -1.40 3.03
N THR A 65 -17.04 -1.30 1.76
CA THR A 65 -17.25 -2.46 0.89
C THR A 65 -15.99 -3.31 0.78
N LEU A 66 -14.82 -2.69 0.57
CA LEU A 66 -13.54 -3.40 0.57
C LEU A 66 -13.22 -4.02 1.93
N LYS A 67 -13.47 -3.28 3.01
CA LYS A 67 -13.24 -3.78 4.37
C LYS A 67 -14.02 -5.06 4.61
N ILE A 68 -15.31 -5.06 4.29
CA ILE A 68 -16.21 -6.20 4.45
C ILE A 68 -15.76 -7.35 3.54
N HIS A 69 -15.48 -7.08 2.27
CA HIS A 69 -15.03 -8.10 1.34
C HIS A 69 -13.72 -8.77 1.80
N CYS A 70 -12.70 -7.98 2.15
CA CYS A 70 -11.45 -8.50 2.68
C CYS A 70 -11.66 -9.24 4.00
N PHE A 71 -12.50 -8.72 4.90
CA PHE A 71 -12.83 -9.43 6.14
C PHE A 71 -13.44 -10.80 5.87
N ASN A 72 -14.35 -10.93 4.89
CA ASN A 72 -14.96 -12.20 4.54
C ASN A 72 -13.97 -13.20 3.91
N VAL A 73 -13.04 -12.70 3.09
CA VAL A 73 -11.99 -13.54 2.45
C VAL A 73 -10.94 -14.00 3.46
N PHE A 74 -10.56 -13.12 4.38
CA PHE A 74 -9.56 -13.38 5.42
C PHE A 74 -10.19 -13.75 6.76
N ALA A 75 -11.49 -14.09 6.77
CA ALA A 75 -12.21 -14.49 7.97
C ALA A 75 -11.55 -15.74 8.58
N GLU A 76 -11.80 -15.90 9.87
CA GLU A 76 -11.19 -16.91 10.72
C GLU A 76 -11.16 -18.29 10.03
N PRO A 77 -10.02 -18.98 10.03
CA PRO A 77 -10.01 -20.35 9.57
C PRO A 77 -10.98 -21.16 10.41
N GLN A 78 -11.93 -21.81 9.73
CA GLN A 78 -12.83 -22.79 10.36
C GLN A 78 -11.96 -23.71 11.23
N VAL A 79 -12.26 -23.77 12.53
CA VAL A 79 -11.44 -24.41 13.58
C VAL A 79 -11.22 -25.92 13.34
N GLY A 80 -11.77 -26.50 12.27
CA GLY A 80 -11.43 -27.82 11.78
C GLY A 80 -10.76 -27.78 10.40
N GLY A 81 -9.50 -28.19 10.33
CA GLY A 81 -8.91 -28.67 9.08
C GLY A 81 -8.01 -27.73 8.30
N LEU A 82 -7.38 -26.72 8.92
CA LEU A 82 -6.25 -26.05 8.28
C LEU A 82 -5.06 -27.00 8.12
N GLN A 83 -5.02 -27.71 7.00
CA GLN A 83 -3.79 -28.33 6.54
C GLN A 83 -2.86 -27.22 6.07
N LEU A 84 -1.68 -27.13 6.67
CA LEU A 84 -0.64 -26.25 6.13
C LEU A 84 -0.46 -26.56 4.63
N PRO A 85 -0.33 -25.55 3.77
CA PRO A 85 0.02 -25.76 2.37
C PRO A 85 1.18 -26.75 2.28
N GLN A 86 1.07 -27.73 1.37
CA GLN A 86 2.02 -28.85 1.35
C GLN A 86 3.49 -28.39 1.31
N ARG A 87 3.75 -27.28 0.62
CA ARG A 87 5.05 -26.60 0.53
C ARG A 87 5.67 -26.20 1.87
N LEU A 88 4.89 -26.05 2.94
CA LEU A 88 5.37 -25.68 4.27
C LEU A 88 5.74 -26.90 5.13
N TYR A 89 5.38 -28.13 4.73
CA TYR A 89 5.72 -29.34 5.49
C TYR A 89 7.21 -29.70 5.43
N HIS A 90 7.94 -29.19 4.43
CA HIS A 90 9.33 -29.60 4.14
C HIS A 90 10.34 -28.45 4.15
N LEU A 91 9.98 -27.27 4.66
CA LEU A 91 11.03 -26.30 4.96
C LEU A 91 11.70 -26.73 6.28
N PRO A 92 13.03 -26.93 6.31
CA PRO A 92 13.78 -26.87 7.55
C PRO A 92 13.74 -25.42 7.99
N HIS A 93 12.64 -24.98 8.61
CA HIS A 93 12.69 -23.77 9.41
C HIS A 93 13.44 -24.20 10.67
N PRO A 94 14.70 -23.79 10.88
CA PRO A 94 15.24 -23.84 12.22
C PRO A 94 14.30 -22.96 13.03
N SER A 95 13.50 -23.58 13.91
CA SER A 95 12.86 -22.85 15.00
C SER A 95 13.97 -22.00 15.61
N PRO A 96 13.82 -20.67 15.69
CA PRO A 96 14.90 -19.85 16.21
C PRO A 96 15.17 -20.32 17.64
N THR A 97 16.25 -21.08 17.82
CA THR A 97 16.58 -21.75 19.07
C THR A 97 16.92 -20.72 20.14
N TYR A 98 17.31 -19.51 19.72
CA TYR A 98 17.67 -18.41 20.58
C TYR A 98 17.34 -17.06 19.94
N VAL A 99 16.48 -16.28 20.61
CA VAL A 99 16.22 -14.86 20.32
C VAL A 99 16.44 -14.08 21.59
N SER A 100 17.30 -13.06 21.53
CA SER A 100 17.58 -12.17 22.66
C SER A 100 16.99 -10.79 22.43
N PHE A 101 16.15 -10.36 23.37
CA PHE A 101 15.54 -9.04 23.38
C PHE A 101 16.30 -8.12 24.34
N THR A 102 17.08 -7.17 23.80
CA THR A 102 17.88 -6.23 24.60
C THR A 102 17.24 -4.83 24.67
N ALA A 103 17.46 -4.13 25.78
CA ALA A 103 16.95 -2.77 25.97
C ALA A 103 17.52 -1.81 24.93
N GLU A 104 18.77 -1.99 24.52
CA GLU A 104 19.46 -1.17 23.51
C GLU A 104 18.80 -1.32 22.15
N SER A 105 18.43 -2.55 21.76
CA SER A 105 17.71 -2.83 20.51
C SER A 105 16.34 -2.16 20.49
N PHE A 106 15.58 -2.27 21.59
CA PHE A 106 14.29 -1.58 21.71
C PHE A 106 14.44 -0.06 21.66
N LYS A 107 15.44 0.48 22.38
CA LYS A 107 15.71 1.92 22.39
C LYS A 107 16.04 2.43 20.99
N ALA A 108 16.91 1.73 20.26
CA ALA A 108 17.26 2.07 18.89
C ALA A 108 16.03 2.05 17.97
N LYS A 109 15.19 1.02 18.08
CA LYS A 109 13.94 0.91 17.30
C LYS A 109 12.94 2.03 17.62
N LEU A 110 12.76 2.37 18.89
CA LEU A 110 11.86 3.45 19.32
C LEU A 110 12.36 4.81 18.83
N MET A 111 13.66 5.07 18.90
CA MET A 111 14.26 6.33 18.41
C MET A 111 14.20 6.46 16.89
N ALA A 112 14.21 5.35 16.15
CA ALA A 112 14.09 5.31 14.69
C ALA A 112 12.65 5.55 14.19
N LEU A 113 11.65 5.68 15.07
CA LEU A 113 10.27 5.94 14.67
C LEU A 113 10.13 7.29 13.95
N ARG A 114 9.30 7.33 12.91
CA ARG A 114 8.98 8.58 12.21
C ARG A 114 8.19 9.50 13.14
N LYS A 115 8.83 10.56 13.63
CA LYS A 115 8.28 11.51 14.61
C LYS A 115 6.89 12.07 14.26
N ASN A 116 6.59 12.30 12.98
CA ASN A 116 5.32 12.89 12.53
C ASN A 116 4.40 11.86 11.84
N ALA A 117 4.58 10.57 12.10
CA ALA A 117 3.62 9.56 11.64
C ALA A 117 2.32 9.65 12.46
N LYS A 118 1.22 9.20 11.84
CA LYS A 118 -0.08 9.14 12.50
C LYS A 118 -0.06 8.11 13.64
N PRO A 119 -0.80 8.33 14.73
CA PRO A 119 -0.98 7.33 15.78
C PRO A 119 -1.51 6.00 15.23
N GLY A 120 -1.12 4.91 15.88
CA GLY A 120 -1.58 3.57 15.57
C GLY A 120 -3.01 3.30 16.04
N VAL A 121 -3.39 2.03 16.07
CA VAL A 121 -4.69 1.60 16.64
C VAL A 121 -4.78 1.84 18.15
N ASP A 122 -3.62 1.98 18.80
CA ASP A 122 -3.45 2.33 20.21
C ASP A 122 -3.64 3.83 20.50
N ASN A 123 -3.80 4.66 19.45
CA ASN A 123 -3.82 6.12 19.54
C ASN A 123 -2.58 6.74 20.21
N ILE A 124 -1.46 6.01 20.28
CA ILE A 124 -0.21 6.53 20.86
C ILE A 124 0.59 7.22 19.75
N HIS A 125 0.93 8.49 19.96
CA HIS A 125 1.71 9.24 19.00
C HIS A 125 3.19 8.83 19.05
N PRO A 126 3.89 8.65 17.91
CA PRO A 126 5.31 8.27 17.88
C PRO A 126 6.21 9.16 18.72
N LYS A 127 5.94 10.48 18.77
CA LYS A 127 6.65 11.43 19.67
C LYS A 127 6.65 10.99 21.13
N SER A 128 5.53 10.49 21.65
CA SER A 128 5.45 10.04 23.04
C SER A 128 6.31 8.80 23.27
N LEU A 129 6.32 7.86 22.31
CA LEU A 129 7.17 6.66 22.36
C LEU A 129 8.66 7.01 22.29
N ILE A 130 9.04 7.96 21.42
CA ILE A 130 10.42 8.45 21.30
C ILE A 130 10.86 9.13 22.60
N PHE A 131 10.01 10.00 23.17
CA PHE A 131 10.27 10.68 24.43
C PHE A 131 10.47 9.68 25.58
N LEU A 132 9.61 8.67 25.67
CA LEU A 132 9.65 7.66 26.71
C LEU A 132 10.64 6.53 26.44
N ALA A 133 11.33 6.52 25.29
CA ALA A 133 12.13 5.40 24.83
C ALA A 133 13.13 4.92 25.88
N HIS A 134 13.78 5.85 26.59
CA HIS A 134 14.74 5.47 27.64
C HIS A 134 14.09 4.69 28.80
N HIS A 135 12.86 5.06 29.18
CA HIS A 135 12.14 4.44 30.30
C HIS A 135 11.47 3.13 29.92
N ILE A 136 10.88 3.04 28.72
CA ILE A 136 10.07 1.87 28.32
C ILE A 136 10.89 0.76 27.65
N SER A 137 12.13 1.03 27.20
CA SER A 137 12.93 0.02 26.48
C SER A 137 13.23 -1.22 27.31
N LYS A 138 13.59 -1.06 28.59
CA LYS A 138 13.88 -2.19 29.48
C LYS A 138 12.63 -3.02 29.80
N PRO A 139 11.50 -2.41 30.23
CA PRO A 139 10.23 -3.14 30.37
C PRO A 139 9.80 -3.90 29.11
N LEU A 140 9.93 -3.28 27.93
CA LEU A 140 9.58 -3.93 26.66
C LEU A 140 10.49 -5.12 26.36
N ALA A 141 11.81 -4.98 26.55
CA ALA A 141 12.74 -6.08 26.36
C ALA A 141 12.39 -7.30 27.24
N THR A 142 12.12 -7.07 28.53
CA THR A 142 11.70 -8.13 29.46
C THR A 142 10.35 -8.74 29.07
N LEU A 143 9.39 -7.92 28.66
CA LEU A 143 8.07 -8.40 28.23
C LEU A 143 8.18 -9.29 26.99
N PHE A 144 8.91 -8.87 25.97
CA PHE A 144 9.09 -9.64 24.74
C PHE A 144 9.91 -10.90 24.93
N GLN A 145 10.93 -10.88 25.80
CA GLN A 145 11.64 -12.09 26.18
C GLN A 145 10.70 -13.10 26.83
N ARG A 146 9.88 -12.67 27.81
CA ARG A 146 8.91 -13.56 28.47
C ARG A 146 7.86 -14.12 27.50
N MET A 147 7.33 -13.29 26.60
CA MET A 147 6.38 -13.75 25.58
C MET A 147 7.00 -14.80 24.66
N PHE A 148 8.26 -14.62 24.29
CA PHE A 148 9.01 -15.58 23.47
C PHE A 148 9.26 -16.89 24.22
N ASP A 149 9.76 -16.81 25.46
CA ASP A 149 10.08 -17.97 26.30
C ASP A 149 8.81 -18.79 26.62
N GLN A 150 7.68 -18.13 26.84
CA GLN A 150 6.40 -18.78 27.12
C GLN A 150 5.62 -19.17 25.85
N ALA A 151 6.08 -18.77 24.67
CA ALA A 151 5.35 -18.88 23.41
C ALA A 151 3.91 -18.34 23.49
N THR A 152 3.69 -17.26 24.26
CA THR A 152 2.37 -16.64 24.45
C THR A 152 2.34 -15.22 23.91
N LEU A 153 1.25 -14.87 23.21
CA LEU A 153 0.98 -13.52 22.73
C LEU A 153 -0.42 -13.08 23.18
N PRO A 154 -0.61 -11.78 23.48
CA PRO A 154 -1.94 -11.23 23.73
C PRO A 154 -2.88 -11.51 22.57
N GLU A 155 -4.11 -11.92 22.87
CA GLU A 155 -5.15 -12.17 21.85
C GLU A 155 -5.32 -11.02 20.85
N PRO A 156 -5.38 -9.74 21.29
CA PRO A 156 -5.54 -8.62 20.37
C PRO A 156 -4.39 -8.48 19.36
N TRP A 157 -3.21 -9.03 19.63
CA TRP A 157 -2.06 -8.96 18.72
C TRP A 157 -2.09 -10.04 17.65
N LYS A 158 -2.84 -11.11 17.88
CA LYS A 158 -3.09 -12.17 16.89
C LYS A 158 -4.17 -11.77 15.87
N GLN A 159 -4.95 -10.74 16.20
CA GLN A 159 -6.03 -10.25 15.35
C GLN A 159 -5.52 -9.23 14.32
N GLY A 160 -5.74 -9.51 13.04
CA GLY A 160 -5.44 -8.58 11.96
C GLY A 160 -6.49 -7.48 11.84
N VAL A 161 -6.09 -6.21 11.88
CA VAL A 161 -7.01 -5.07 11.68
C VAL A 161 -6.98 -4.63 10.21
N ILE A 162 -8.06 -4.91 9.46
CA ILE A 162 -8.21 -4.44 8.08
C ILE A 162 -8.77 -3.01 8.08
N ARG A 163 -7.95 -2.04 7.66
CA ARG A 163 -8.36 -0.65 7.43
C ARG A 163 -8.10 -0.25 5.97
N PRO A 164 -9.15 -0.04 5.17
CA PRO A 164 -8.99 0.57 3.85
C PRO A 164 -8.46 1.98 4.02
N TYR A 165 -7.45 2.35 3.25
CA TYR A 165 -6.93 3.71 3.21
C TYR A 165 -7.21 4.32 1.84
N THR A 166 -7.77 5.53 1.83
CA THR A 166 -7.99 6.28 0.60
C THR A 166 -6.69 6.96 0.18
N LYS A 167 -6.20 6.68 -1.04
CA LYS A 167 -5.15 7.51 -1.66
C LYS A 167 -5.80 8.79 -2.18
N VAL A 168 -5.53 9.92 -1.54
CA VAL A 168 -5.83 11.23 -2.13
C VAL A 168 -4.79 11.49 -3.20
N VAL A 169 -5.15 11.27 -4.47
CA VAL A 169 -4.34 11.74 -5.59
C VAL A 169 -4.59 13.23 -5.70
N LEU A 170 -3.66 14.04 -5.20
CA LEU A 170 -3.62 15.45 -5.55
C LEU A 170 -3.36 15.52 -7.05
N VAL A 171 -4.41 15.71 -7.84
CA VAL A 171 -4.26 16.08 -9.24
C VAL A 171 -3.64 17.48 -9.22
N VAL A 172 -2.32 17.55 -9.37
CA VAL A 172 -1.64 18.80 -9.65
C VAL A 172 -2.15 19.24 -11.01
N THR A 173 -3.14 20.14 -11.01
CA THR A 173 -3.56 20.82 -12.23
C THR A 173 -2.36 21.63 -12.73
N PRO A 174 -1.88 21.43 -13.97
CA PRO A 174 -0.86 22.31 -14.52
C PRO A 174 -1.42 23.73 -14.49
N ARG A 175 -0.64 24.67 -13.93
CA ARG A 175 -0.94 26.10 -14.04
C ARG A 175 -1.03 26.41 -15.53
N THR A 176 -2.20 26.83 -15.98
CA THR A 176 -2.35 27.56 -17.23
C THR A 176 -1.51 28.82 -17.08
N THR A 177 -0.35 28.86 -17.72
CA THR A 177 0.31 30.12 -18.03
C THR A 177 -0.47 30.73 -19.18
N ASP A 178 -1.32 31.69 -18.84
CA ASP A 178 -1.79 32.69 -19.78
C ASP A 178 -0.58 33.57 -20.16
N LEU A 179 -0.24 33.55 -21.45
CA LEU A 179 0.23 34.64 -22.33
C LEU A 179 0.91 34.04 -23.58
#